data_AF-A0A956NG53-F1
#
_entry.id   AF-A0A956NG53-F1
#
_cell.length_a   1.000
_cell.length_b   1.000
_cell.length_c   1.000
_cell.angle_alpha   90.00
_cell.angle_beta   90.00
_cell.angle_gamma   90.00
#
_symmetry.space_group_name_H-M   'P 1'
#
loop_
_entity.id
_entity.type
_entity.pdbx_description
1 polymer ?
#
loop_
_entity_poly.entity_id
_entity_poly.type
_entity_poly.pdbx_seq_one_letter_code
_entity_poly.pdbx_strand_id
1 'polypeptide(L)'
;MQLSPRKNPTSLRTGLALAAASLLGPKAASAAIEDVEVGSGVLVYTEPGRVSALEAVALVTRNFWDKHKLSLRVVYDTLTGASPNGAVASRSPQTFTRPSGSGSYTVNANETPLDDTFKDTRFAGSLTYDRPFLSAGRWNVGLQGSSEHDYLSIGASTGITREFDRKNTTISLGVSGSRDEISPEGGVPTAFAEMGAATGHHEDDFTRGDDGEYDENRGEGSGDTKSVVDGVIGLTQVVNRTTLIRFN
;
A
#
# COMPACT_ATOMS: atom_id res chain seq x y z
N MET A 1 51.74 -15.38 11.04
CA MET A 1 50.59 -14.45 11.16
C MET A 1 50.52 -13.63 9.88
N GLN A 2 49.53 -13.89 9.03
CA GLN A 2 49.34 -13.15 7.77
C GLN A 2 48.17 -12.18 7.98
N LEU A 3 48.45 -10.88 7.92
CA LEU A 3 47.46 -9.82 8.11
C LEU A 3 46.51 -9.79 6.90
N SER A 4 45.20 -9.86 7.15
CA SER A 4 44.19 -9.66 6.11
C SER A 4 44.15 -8.19 5.66
N PRO A 5 44.00 -7.90 4.36
CA PRO A 5 43.95 -6.53 3.86
C PRO A 5 42.64 -5.84 4.28
N ARG A 6 42.74 -4.58 4.74
CA ARG A 6 41.59 -3.71 5.01
C ARG A 6 40.87 -3.37 3.69
N LYS A 7 39.57 -3.68 3.57
CA LYS A 7 38.70 -3.10 2.54
C LYS A 7 38.57 -1.59 2.81
N ASN A 8 38.96 -0.76 1.85
CA ASN A 8 38.71 0.67 1.91
C ASN A 8 37.21 0.94 1.72
N PRO A 9 36.57 1.77 2.56
CA PRO A 9 35.18 2.14 2.35
C PRO A 9 35.04 2.93 1.05
N THR A 10 34.12 2.51 0.19
CA THR A 10 33.74 3.25 -1.02
C THR A 10 33.33 4.67 -0.63
N SER A 11 33.87 5.68 -1.31
CA SER A 11 33.54 7.07 -0.99
C SER A 11 32.04 7.32 -1.23
N LEU A 12 31.38 8.03 -0.30
CA LEU A 12 29.94 8.33 -0.38
C LEU A 12 29.55 8.97 -1.72
N ARG A 13 30.45 9.78 -2.30
CA ARG A 13 30.27 10.40 -3.63
C ARG A 13 30.23 9.36 -4.75
N THR A 14 31.12 8.38 -4.71
CA THR A 14 31.14 7.27 -5.68
C THR A 14 29.88 6.41 -5.55
N GLY A 15 29.42 6.16 -4.32
CA GLY A 15 28.17 5.44 -4.07
C GLY A 15 26.94 6.18 -4.62
N LEU A 16 26.84 7.49 -4.36
CA LEU A 16 25.76 8.33 -4.88
C LEU A 16 25.81 8.47 -6.41
N ALA A 17 27.00 8.58 -7.00
CA ALA A 17 27.16 8.67 -8.45
C ALA A 17 26.75 7.37 -9.17
N LEU A 18 27.11 6.21 -8.61
CA LEU A 18 26.67 4.91 -9.13
C LEU A 18 25.15 4.73 -8.97
N ALA A 19 24.58 5.13 -7.83
CA ALA A 19 23.14 5.09 -7.60
C ALA A 19 22.37 5.97 -8.60
N ALA A 20 22.82 7.22 -8.80
CA ALA A 20 22.23 8.13 -9.79
C ALA A 20 22.33 7.59 -11.22
N ALA A 21 23.48 7.02 -11.60
CA ALA A 21 23.66 6.41 -12.92
C ALA A 21 22.78 5.17 -13.13
N SER A 22 22.57 4.35 -12.09
CA SER A 22 21.65 3.20 -12.15
C SER A 22 20.17 3.60 -12.22
N LEU A 23 19.81 4.73 -11.59
CA LEU A 23 18.44 5.24 -11.57
C LEU A 23 18.02 5.88 -12.90
N LEU A 24 18.95 6.49 -13.63
CA LEU A 24 18.71 7.19 -14.90
C LEU A 24 18.83 6.31 -16.16
N GLY A 25 19.29 5.06 -16.02
CA GLY A 25 19.41 4.14 -17.14
C GLY A 25 18.05 3.48 -17.50
N PRO A 26 17.69 3.34 -18.79
CA PRO A 26 16.45 2.65 -19.23
C PRO A 26 16.44 1.14 -18.93
N LYS A 27 17.49 0.63 -18.29
CA LYS A 27 17.53 -0.67 -17.64
C LYS A 27 18.05 -0.42 -16.23
N ALA A 28 17.27 -0.78 -15.21
CA ALA A 28 17.70 -0.81 -13.82
C ALA A 28 18.96 -1.68 -13.71
N ALA A 29 20.13 -1.06 -13.76
CA ALA A 29 21.38 -1.72 -13.47
C ALA A 29 21.39 -1.90 -11.96
N SER A 30 21.22 -3.14 -11.49
CA SER A 30 21.39 -3.47 -10.07
C SER A 30 22.84 -3.12 -9.71
N ALA A 31 23.04 -1.96 -9.08
CA ALA A 31 24.32 -1.60 -8.49
C ALA A 31 24.47 -2.46 -7.23
N ALA A 32 24.90 -3.71 -7.41
CA ALA A 32 25.26 -4.59 -6.33
C ALA A 32 26.51 -4.02 -5.65
N ILE A 33 26.29 -3.16 -4.65
CA ILE A 33 27.28 -3.02 -3.58
C ILE A 33 27.30 -4.39 -2.91
N GLU A 34 28.47 -4.99 -2.72
CA GLU A 34 28.62 -6.29 -2.06
C GLU A 34 27.72 -6.30 -0.80
N ASP A 35 26.76 -7.21 -0.73
CA ASP A 35 25.74 -7.35 0.32
C ASP A 35 24.47 -6.46 0.27
N VAL A 36 24.34 -5.51 -0.66
CA VAL A 36 23.13 -4.67 -0.83
C VAL A 36 22.61 -4.71 -2.26
N GLU A 37 21.35 -5.09 -2.37
CA GLU A 37 20.56 -5.09 -3.61
C GLU A 37 19.58 -3.91 -3.58
N VAL A 38 19.55 -3.14 -4.66
CA VAL A 38 18.63 -2.02 -4.83
C VAL A 38 17.79 -2.27 -6.08
N GLY A 39 16.47 -2.21 -5.93
CA GLY A 39 15.51 -2.24 -7.02
C GLY A 39 14.64 -0.98 -6.98
N SER A 40 14.30 -0.45 -8.15
CA SER A 40 13.33 0.62 -8.29
C SER A 40 12.47 0.39 -9.52
N GLY A 41 11.27 0.97 -9.52
CA GLY A 41 10.34 0.90 -10.64
C GLY A 41 9.41 2.11 -10.63
N VAL A 42 9.01 2.55 -11.81
CA VAL A 42 8.01 3.59 -11.98
C VAL A 42 7.00 3.11 -13.03
N LEU A 43 5.72 3.24 -12.73
CA LEU A 43 4.61 3.01 -13.62
C LEU A 43 3.87 4.34 -13.81
N VAL A 44 3.66 4.70 -15.07
CA VAL A 44 2.84 5.85 -15.45
C VAL A 44 1.75 5.35 -16.38
N TYR A 45 0.52 5.68 -16.06
CA TYR A 45 -0.65 5.39 -16.87
C TYR A 45 -1.49 6.64 -17.04
N THR A 46 -1.97 6.88 -18.25
CA THR A 46 -2.87 8.00 -18.55
C THR A 46 -3.86 7.57 -19.60
N GLU A 47 -5.14 7.81 -19.31
CA GLU A 47 -6.23 7.68 -20.27
C GLU A 47 -6.75 9.10 -20.60
N PRO A 48 -6.73 9.53 -21.87
CA PRO A 48 -7.19 10.87 -22.25
C PRO A 48 -8.62 11.16 -21.80
N GLY A 49 -8.81 12.27 -21.07
CA GLY A 49 -10.12 12.67 -20.54
C GLY A 49 -10.62 11.79 -19.40
N ARG A 50 -9.77 10.95 -18.82
CA ARG A 50 -10.11 9.99 -17.75
C ARG A 50 -9.00 9.93 -16.70
N VAL A 51 -8.72 8.74 -16.18
CA VAL A 51 -7.80 8.53 -15.05
C VAL A 51 -6.34 8.63 -15.48
N SER A 52 -5.52 9.14 -14.58
CA SER A 52 -4.08 9.11 -14.65
C SER A 52 -3.52 8.58 -13.32
N ALA A 53 -2.54 7.70 -13.43
CA ALA A 53 -1.86 7.08 -12.30
C ALA A 53 -0.35 7.23 -12.42
N LEU A 54 0.30 7.48 -11.31
CA LEU A 54 1.74 7.40 -11.16
C LEU A 54 2.02 6.54 -9.94
N GLU A 55 2.79 5.47 -10.12
CA GLU A 55 3.28 4.62 -9.04
C GLU A 55 4.81 4.55 -9.12
N ALA A 56 5.46 4.73 -7.98
CA ALA A 56 6.90 4.64 -7.82
C ALA A 56 7.20 3.69 -6.65
N VAL A 57 8.08 2.73 -6.90
CA VAL A 57 8.52 1.76 -5.89
C VAL A 57 10.04 1.78 -5.77
N ALA A 58 10.52 1.70 -4.54
CA ALA A 58 11.92 1.47 -4.22
C ALA A 58 12.02 0.31 -3.23
N LEU A 59 12.98 -0.58 -3.46
CA LEU A 59 13.28 -1.73 -2.62
C LEU A 59 14.78 -1.76 -2.37
N VAL A 60 15.17 -1.78 -1.10
CA VAL A 60 16.56 -1.97 -0.68
C VAL A 60 16.61 -3.23 0.15
N THR A 61 17.39 -4.22 -0.28
CA THR A 61 17.62 -5.46 0.45
C THR A 61 19.09 -5.58 0.82
N ARG A 62 19.37 -5.66 2.11
CA ARG A 62 20.70 -5.96 2.63
C ARG A 62 20.77 -7.42 3.05
N ASN A 63 21.63 -8.18 2.39
CA ASN A 63 22.01 -9.52 2.79
C ASN A 63 23.16 -9.42 3.80
N PHE A 64 23.16 -10.24 4.84
CA PHE A 64 24.27 -10.32 5.79
C PHE A 64 25.03 -11.63 5.62
N TRP A 65 26.28 -11.65 6.08
CA TRP A 65 27.19 -12.80 5.98
C TRP A 65 26.63 -14.08 6.66
N ASP A 66 25.79 -13.92 7.67
CA ASP A 66 25.10 -14.98 8.42
C ASP A 66 23.76 -15.39 7.78
N LYS A 67 23.55 -15.02 6.50
CA LYS A 67 22.33 -15.27 5.71
C LYS A 67 21.08 -14.58 6.29
N HIS A 68 21.25 -13.60 7.17
CA HIS A 68 20.16 -12.71 7.54
C HIS A 68 19.85 -11.77 6.38
N LYS A 69 18.62 -11.29 6.29
CA LYS A 69 18.18 -10.36 5.24
C LYS A 69 17.34 -9.26 5.86
N LEU A 70 17.62 -8.02 5.50
CA LEU A 70 16.80 -6.86 5.86
C LEU A 70 16.32 -6.20 4.57
N SER A 71 15.01 -6.09 4.40
CA SER A 71 14.40 -5.48 3.21
C SER A 71 13.56 -4.29 3.63
N LEU A 72 13.84 -3.13 3.04
CA LEU A 72 13.05 -1.92 3.13
C LEU A 72 12.38 -1.69 1.78
N ARG A 73 11.04 -1.60 1.75
CA ARG A 73 10.26 -1.21 0.58
C ARG A 73 9.53 0.09 0.86
N VAL A 74 9.53 0.98 -0.11
CA VAL A 74 8.73 2.21 -0.11
C VAL A 74 7.96 2.25 -1.42
N VAL A 75 6.69 2.62 -1.34
CA VAL A 75 5.79 2.82 -2.47
C VAL A 75 5.16 4.20 -2.33
N TYR A 76 5.14 4.94 -3.42
CA TYR A 76 4.40 6.17 -3.57
C TYR A 76 3.51 6.00 -4.80
N ASP A 77 2.19 6.12 -4.62
CA ASP A 77 1.26 6.07 -5.74
C ASP A 77 0.22 7.18 -5.64
N THR A 78 -0.22 7.67 -6.80
CA THR A 78 -1.28 8.65 -6.90
C THR A 78 -2.18 8.30 -8.07
N LEU A 79 -3.48 8.49 -7.88
CA LEU A 79 -4.51 8.24 -8.87
C LEU A 79 -5.45 9.46 -8.91
N THR A 80 -5.68 10.00 -10.10
CA THR A 80 -6.55 11.17 -10.29
C THR A 80 -7.26 11.13 -11.63
N GLY A 81 -8.25 11.99 -11.81
CA GLY A 81 -8.92 12.21 -13.09
C GLY A 81 -10.31 11.61 -13.13
N ALA A 82 -11.00 11.85 -14.24
CA ALA A 82 -12.41 11.54 -14.35
C ALA A 82 -12.67 10.02 -14.44
N SER A 83 -13.54 9.51 -13.57
CA SER A 83 -13.91 8.09 -13.54
C SER A 83 -15.42 7.90 -13.60
N PRO A 84 -15.94 6.83 -14.23
CA PRO A 84 -17.38 6.58 -14.24
C PRO A 84 -17.94 6.38 -12.84
N ASN A 85 -19.02 7.08 -12.51
CA ASN A 85 -19.67 6.97 -11.19
C ASN A 85 -20.57 5.72 -11.03
N GLY A 86 -20.54 4.81 -12.01
CA GLY A 86 -21.36 3.59 -12.06
C GLY A 86 -22.72 3.74 -12.74
N ALA A 87 -23.18 4.95 -13.03
CA ALA A 87 -24.42 5.17 -13.79
C ALA A 87 -24.21 4.98 -15.31
N VAL A 88 -25.26 4.53 -15.98
CA VAL A 88 -25.30 4.39 -17.44
C VAL A 88 -25.81 5.68 -18.09
N ALA A 89 -25.33 5.96 -19.30
CA ALA A 89 -25.80 7.09 -20.10
C ALA A 89 -27.32 7.01 -20.32
N SER A 90 -28.04 8.09 -19.98
CA SER A 90 -29.49 8.20 -20.15
C SER A 90 -29.85 9.14 -21.29
N ARG A 91 -31.06 8.97 -21.86
CA ARG A 91 -31.61 9.88 -22.87
C ARG A 91 -32.11 11.21 -22.30
N SER A 92 -32.13 11.35 -20.98
CA SER A 92 -32.42 12.58 -20.26
C SER A 92 -31.21 13.01 -19.44
N PRO A 93 -31.05 14.32 -19.15
CA PRO A 93 -30.05 14.76 -18.19
C PRO A 93 -30.20 14.05 -16.83
N GLN A 94 -29.07 13.79 -16.17
CA GLN A 94 -29.00 13.15 -14.86
C GLN A 94 -28.18 14.01 -13.92
N THR A 95 -28.64 14.20 -12.68
CA THR A 95 -27.93 14.95 -11.64
C THR A 95 -27.43 13.99 -10.57
N PHE A 96 -26.16 14.13 -10.20
CA PHE A 96 -25.49 13.32 -9.19
C PHE A 96 -24.90 14.22 -8.11
N THR A 97 -24.92 13.75 -6.87
CA THR A 97 -24.20 14.38 -5.76
C THR A 97 -22.72 14.03 -5.83
N ARG A 98 -21.85 14.99 -5.50
CA ARG A 98 -20.42 14.75 -5.37
C ARG A 98 -20.09 14.03 -4.05
N PRO A 99 -18.94 13.33 -3.98
CA PRO A 99 -18.44 12.74 -2.73
C PRO A 99 -18.44 13.74 -1.58
N SER A 100 -18.66 13.24 -0.37
CA SER A 100 -18.68 14.03 0.87
C SER A 100 -19.76 15.11 0.95
N GLY A 101 -20.66 15.22 -0.05
CA GLY A 101 -21.69 16.26 -0.10
C GLY A 101 -21.18 17.60 -0.64
N SER A 102 -20.04 17.61 -1.34
CA SER A 102 -19.41 18.79 -1.95
C SER A 102 -20.15 19.33 -3.20
N GLY A 103 -21.48 19.32 -3.16
CA GLY A 103 -22.35 19.80 -4.23
C GLY A 103 -22.88 18.70 -5.15
N SER A 104 -23.30 19.10 -6.35
CA SER A 104 -23.87 18.21 -7.36
C SER A 104 -23.43 18.63 -8.76
N TYR A 105 -23.45 17.68 -9.69
CA TYR A 105 -23.17 17.93 -11.10
C TYR A 105 -24.22 17.28 -11.97
N THR A 106 -24.48 17.88 -13.13
CA THR A 106 -25.46 17.38 -14.10
C THR A 106 -24.75 16.92 -15.36
N VAL A 107 -25.09 15.72 -15.79
CA VAL A 107 -24.59 15.07 -17.01
C VAL A 107 -25.67 15.18 -18.07
N ASN A 108 -25.31 15.57 -19.30
CA ASN A 108 -26.29 15.74 -20.36
C ASN A 108 -26.81 14.40 -20.88
N ALA A 109 -27.89 14.47 -21.66
CA ALA A 109 -28.43 13.29 -22.33
C ALA A 109 -27.38 12.65 -23.26
N ASN A 110 -27.28 11.32 -23.18
CA ASN A 110 -26.40 10.44 -23.93
C ASN A 110 -24.91 10.57 -23.59
N GLU A 111 -24.55 11.23 -22.49
CA GLU A 111 -23.19 11.27 -21.96
C GLU A 111 -23.01 10.23 -20.85
N THR A 112 -21.79 9.69 -20.73
CA THR A 112 -21.44 8.81 -19.62
C THR A 112 -21.15 9.67 -18.39
N PRO A 113 -21.83 9.45 -17.26
CA PRO A 113 -21.52 10.18 -16.04
C PRO A 113 -20.11 9.90 -15.55
N LEU A 114 -19.27 10.92 -15.52
CA LEU A 114 -17.92 10.87 -14.98
C LEU A 114 -17.82 11.81 -13.76
N ASP A 115 -17.12 11.38 -12.73
CA ASP A 115 -16.74 12.19 -11.57
C ASP A 115 -15.24 12.51 -11.67
N ASP A 116 -14.92 13.81 -11.73
CA ASP A 116 -13.58 14.36 -11.88
C ASP A 116 -12.92 14.79 -10.57
N THR A 117 -13.63 14.66 -9.45
CA THR A 117 -13.14 15.08 -8.13
C THR A 117 -12.15 14.09 -7.52
N PHE A 118 -12.08 12.87 -8.06
CA PHE A 118 -11.23 11.82 -7.50
C PHE A 118 -9.75 12.18 -7.58
N LYS A 119 -9.12 12.22 -6.40
CA LYS A 119 -7.68 12.39 -6.23
C LYS A 119 -7.25 11.68 -4.97
N ASP A 120 -6.51 10.61 -5.16
CA ASP A 120 -5.94 9.85 -4.06
C ASP A 120 -4.40 9.80 -4.18
N THR A 121 -3.73 9.80 -3.04
CA THR A 121 -2.28 9.74 -2.94
C THR A 121 -1.90 8.90 -1.74
N ARG A 122 -1.15 7.84 -2.00
CA ARG A 122 -0.70 6.90 -1.00
C ARG A 122 0.81 6.93 -0.84
N PHE A 123 1.23 6.89 0.41
CA PHE A 123 2.59 6.55 0.79
C PHE A 123 2.60 5.29 1.65
N ALA A 124 3.30 4.25 1.20
CA ALA A 124 3.42 3.00 1.93
C ALA A 124 4.88 2.62 2.15
N GLY A 125 5.16 2.02 3.31
CA GLY A 125 6.48 1.54 3.69
C GLY A 125 6.39 0.18 4.37
N SER A 126 7.36 -0.68 4.13
CA SER A 126 7.49 -1.94 4.85
C SER A 126 8.94 -2.29 5.14
N LEU A 127 9.19 -2.83 6.32
CA LEU A 127 10.47 -3.33 6.78
C LEU A 127 10.33 -4.82 7.13
N THR A 128 11.09 -5.67 6.46
CA THR A 128 11.11 -7.11 6.72
C THR A 128 12.49 -7.56 7.13
N TYR A 129 12.59 -8.33 8.21
CA TYR A 129 13.82 -8.96 8.66
C TYR A 129 13.65 -10.48 8.70
N ASP A 130 14.47 -11.16 7.93
CA ASP A 130 14.55 -12.62 7.86
C ASP A 130 15.86 -13.08 8.49
N ARG A 131 15.78 -14.04 9.43
CA ARG A 131 16.96 -14.74 9.94
C ARG A 131 16.77 -16.26 9.91
N PRO A 132 17.71 -17.04 9.33
CA PRO A 132 17.85 -18.42 9.76
C PRO A 132 18.14 -18.50 11.26
N PHE A 133 17.59 -19.51 11.91
CA PHE A 133 17.96 -19.87 13.28
C PHE A 133 18.15 -21.37 13.32
N LEU A 134 19.20 -21.82 14.04
CA LEU A 134 19.64 -23.22 14.02
C LEU A 134 19.93 -23.70 12.59
N SER A 135 20.21 -24.98 12.40
CA SER A 135 20.56 -25.55 11.08
C SER A 135 19.39 -25.67 10.10
N ALA A 136 18.14 -25.55 10.57
CA ALA A 136 16.93 -25.86 9.79
C ALA A 136 15.71 -24.99 10.13
N GLY A 137 15.91 -23.83 10.79
CA GLY A 137 14.84 -22.90 11.13
C GLY A 137 14.99 -21.57 10.42
N ARG A 138 13.87 -20.87 10.20
CA ARG A 138 13.82 -19.48 9.73
C ARG A 138 12.77 -18.71 10.52
N TRP A 139 13.15 -17.53 11.01
CA TRP A 139 12.25 -16.58 11.66
C TRP A 139 12.20 -15.34 10.78
N ASN A 140 10.99 -14.87 10.50
CA ASN A 140 10.76 -13.60 9.81
C ASN A 140 9.92 -12.68 10.71
N VAL A 141 10.22 -11.39 10.64
CA VAL A 141 9.43 -10.33 11.27
C VAL A 141 9.25 -9.21 10.26
N GLY A 142 8.04 -8.67 10.18
CA GLY A 142 7.67 -7.61 9.27
C GLY A 142 6.96 -6.48 10.00
N LEU A 143 7.24 -5.25 9.61
CA LEU A 143 6.48 -4.06 9.93
C LEU A 143 6.02 -3.42 8.62
N GLN A 144 4.81 -2.91 8.60
CA GLN A 144 4.26 -2.21 7.45
C GLN A 144 3.41 -1.03 7.89
N GLY A 145 3.34 -0.01 7.05
CA GLY A 145 2.43 1.10 7.23
C GLY A 145 2.10 1.76 5.91
N SER A 146 0.90 2.31 5.82
CA SER A 146 0.40 3.02 4.65
C SER A 146 -0.46 4.20 5.07
N SER A 147 -0.33 5.33 4.40
CA SER A 147 -1.16 6.51 4.61
C SER A 147 -1.70 6.99 3.28
N GLU A 148 -2.99 7.27 3.26
CA GLU A 148 -3.77 7.87 2.17
C GLU A 148 -4.44 9.14 2.74
N HIS A 149 -5.35 9.78 1.97
CA HIS A 149 -6.01 11.01 2.39
C HIS A 149 -6.89 10.83 3.64
N ASP A 150 -7.69 9.77 3.67
CA ASP A 150 -8.69 9.47 4.69
C ASP A 150 -8.41 8.13 5.40
N TYR A 151 -7.19 7.59 5.25
CA TYR A 151 -6.85 6.27 5.77
C TYR A 151 -5.39 6.16 6.23
N LEU A 152 -5.17 5.59 7.41
CA LEU A 152 -3.86 5.24 7.94
C LEU A 152 -3.87 3.81 8.44
N SER A 153 -2.96 2.96 7.95
CA SER A 153 -2.80 1.59 8.41
C SER A 153 -1.39 1.35 8.91
N ILE A 154 -1.28 0.67 10.06
CA ILE A 154 -0.02 0.16 10.59
C ILE A 154 -0.17 -1.33 10.92
N GLY A 155 0.85 -2.11 10.64
CA GLY A 155 0.81 -3.56 10.87
C GLY A 155 2.15 -4.14 11.23
N ALA A 156 2.10 -5.28 11.89
CA ALA A 156 3.24 -6.09 12.24
C ALA A 156 2.94 -7.57 12.00
N SER A 157 3.96 -8.33 11.63
CA SER A 157 3.86 -9.77 11.41
C SER A 157 5.11 -10.48 11.90
N THR A 158 4.95 -11.74 12.29
CA THR A 158 6.06 -12.60 12.67
C THR A 158 5.73 -14.04 12.29
N GLY A 159 6.74 -14.78 11.86
CA GLY A 159 6.55 -16.15 11.45
C GLY A 159 7.80 -16.99 11.67
N ILE A 160 7.57 -18.27 11.90
CA ILE A 160 8.61 -19.26 12.10
C ILE A 160 8.36 -20.40 11.12
N THR A 161 9.41 -20.82 10.45
CA THR A 161 9.44 -22.00 9.59
C THR A 161 10.51 -22.95 10.11
N ARG A 162 10.18 -24.25 10.18
CA ARG A 162 11.11 -25.31 10.57
C ARG A 162 11.08 -26.43 9.54
N GLU A 163 12.26 -26.77 9.05
CA GLU A 163 12.50 -27.88 8.14
C GLU A 163 12.94 -29.11 8.94
N PHE A 164 12.43 -30.28 8.58
CA PHE A 164 12.75 -31.58 9.15
C PHE A 164 13.16 -32.56 8.04
N ASP A 165 13.75 -33.69 8.42
CA ASP A 165 14.03 -34.83 7.53
C ASP A 165 14.79 -34.45 6.24
N ARG A 166 15.90 -33.71 6.37
CA ARG A 166 16.65 -33.18 5.20
C ARG A 166 15.76 -32.32 4.29
N LYS A 167 14.89 -31.51 4.89
CA LYS A 167 13.94 -30.59 4.22
C LYS A 167 12.80 -31.28 3.49
N ASN A 168 12.50 -32.53 3.85
CA ASN A 168 11.39 -33.27 3.29
C ASN A 168 10.04 -32.83 3.90
N THR A 169 10.08 -32.25 5.10
CA THR A 169 8.91 -31.77 5.83
C THR A 169 9.17 -30.35 6.33
N THR A 170 8.26 -29.43 6.06
CA THR A 170 8.35 -28.03 6.48
C THR A 170 7.09 -27.63 7.22
N ILE A 171 7.23 -27.19 8.47
CA ILE A 171 6.15 -26.64 9.27
C ILE A 171 6.35 -25.13 9.34
N SER A 172 5.28 -24.36 9.12
CA SER A 172 5.28 -22.91 9.27
C SER A 172 4.16 -22.46 10.18
N LEU A 173 4.43 -21.47 11.02
CA LEU A 173 3.45 -20.76 11.83
C LEU A 173 3.69 -19.27 11.62
N GLY A 174 2.64 -18.51 11.32
CA GLY A 174 2.69 -17.06 11.19
C GLY A 174 1.54 -16.40 11.92
N VAL A 175 1.79 -15.23 12.47
CA VAL A 175 0.76 -14.35 13.04
C VAL A 175 1.01 -12.92 12.58
N SER A 176 -0.07 -12.18 12.35
CA SER A 176 -0.02 -10.78 11.98
C SER A 176 -1.14 -10.01 12.66
N GLY A 177 -0.91 -8.72 12.86
CA GLY A 177 -1.94 -7.80 13.30
C GLY A 177 -1.78 -6.46 12.60
N SER A 178 -2.90 -5.81 12.35
CA SER A 178 -2.94 -4.44 11.85
C SER A 178 -3.94 -3.61 12.65
N ARG A 179 -3.67 -2.30 12.67
CA ARG A 179 -4.56 -1.28 13.18
C ARG A 179 -4.69 -0.21 12.12
N ASP A 180 -5.92 0.07 11.76
CA ASP A 180 -6.30 0.99 10.72
C ASP A 180 -7.13 2.11 11.36
N GLU A 181 -6.88 3.34 10.93
CA GLU A 181 -7.62 4.55 11.28
C GLU A 181 -8.24 5.09 9.99
N ILE A 182 -9.55 5.26 10.01
CA ILE A 182 -10.36 5.67 8.88
C ILE A 182 -10.94 7.03 9.24
N SER A 183 -10.63 8.05 8.46
CA SER A 183 -11.03 9.44 8.72
C SER A 183 -11.70 10.01 7.48
N PRO A 184 -12.95 9.57 7.15
CA PRO A 184 -13.62 9.94 5.92
C PRO A 184 -13.83 11.45 5.82
N GLU A 185 -13.71 11.99 4.62
CA GLU A 185 -14.16 13.35 4.36
C GLU A 185 -15.65 13.51 4.69
N GLY A 186 -15.96 14.53 5.50
CA GLY A 186 -17.31 14.76 6.01
C GLY A 186 -17.63 13.98 7.29
N GLY A 187 -16.79 13.06 7.75
CA GLY A 187 -17.00 12.30 9.00
C GLY A 187 -17.67 10.94 8.80
N VAL A 188 -17.69 10.14 9.87
CA VAL A 188 -18.22 8.76 9.82
C VAL A 188 -19.75 8.79 9.69
N PRO A 189 -20.35 8.17 8.67
CA PRO A 189 -21.81 8.11 8.55
C PRO A 189 -22.45 7.42 9.75
N THR A 190 -23.53 7.99 10.29
CA THR A 190 -24.31 7.38 11.36
C THR A 190 -25.08 6.19 10.80
N ALA A 191 -24.91 5.02 11.40
CA ALA A 191 -25.56 3.80 10.91
C ALA A 191 -27.09 3.94 10.93
N PHE A 192 -27.72 3.61 9.79
CA PHE A 192 -29.18 3.68 9.56
C PHE A 192 -29.79 5.08 9.60
N ALA A 193 -28.98 6.14 9.63
CA ALA A 193 -29.48 7.50 9.52
C ALA A 193 -30.02 7.78 8.12
N GLU A 194 -30.98 8.70 8.00
CA GLU A 194 -31.54 9.07 6.71
C GLU A 194 -30.46 9.75 5.85
N MET A 195 -30.57 9.67 4.52
CA MET A 195 -29.64 10.43 3.68
C MET A 195 -30.02 11.91 3.77
N GLY A 196 -29.12 12.76 4.27
CA GLY A 196 -29.34 14.21 4.32
C GLY A 196 -29.66 14.80 2.94
N ALA A 197 -30.49 15.85 2.91
CA ALA A 197 -30.87 16.49 1.66
C ALA A 197 -29.63 17.06 0.94
N ALA A 198 -29.51 16.81 -0.37
CA ALA A 198 -28.47 17.41 -1.19
C ALA A 198 -28.79 18.90 -1.43
N THR A 199 -28.55 19.77 -0.45
CA THR A 199 -28.62 21.22 -0.70
C THR A 199 -27.34 21.68 -1.41
N GLY A 200 -27.51 22.47 -2.46
CA GLY A 200 -26.43 22.91 -3.34
C GLY A 200 -25.71 24.12 -2.76
N HIS A 201 -24.89 23.93 -1.74
CA HIS A 201 -24.01 25.02 -1.30
C HIS A 201 -22.98 25.32 -2.39
N HIS A 202 -23.03 26.57 -2.86
CA HIS A 202 -22.09 27.13 -3.83
C HIS A 202 -20.67 27.15 -3.25
N GLU A 203 -19.67 26.95 -4.11
CA GLU A 203 -18.23 26.77 -3.81
C GLU A 203 -17.57 27.93 -3.02
N ASP A 204 -18.30 29.01 -2.71
CA ASP A 204 -17.76 30.25 -2.14
C ASP A 204 -18.06 30.46 -0.64
N ASP A 205 -18.84 29.58 -0.01
CA ASP A 205 -19.20 29.72 1.41
C ASP A 205 -18.63 28.60 2.28
N PHE A 206 -17.33 28.70 2.55
CA PHE A 206 -16.65 27.96 3.63
C PHE A 206 -16.89 28.62 5.00
N THR A 207 -17.95 29.42 5.20
CA THR A 207 -18.41 29.61 6.57
C THR A 207 -19.00 28.28 7.02
N ARG A 208 -18.43 27.75 8.09
CA ARG A 208 -18.96 26.64 8.88
C ARG A 208 -20.35 27.06 9.34
N GLY A 209 -21.34 26.87 8.46
CA GLY A 209 -22.73 27.15 8.68
C GLY A 209 -23.17 26.36 9.88
N ASP A 210 -23.62 27.09 10.89
CA ASP A 210 -24.39 26.59 12.03
C ASP A 210 -25.81 26.25 11.54
N ASP A 211 -25.93 25.49 10.45
CA ASP A 211 -27.18 24.94 9.91
C ASP A 211 -27.11 23.42 10.02
N GLY A 212 -27.43 22.95 11.24
CA GLY A 212 -27.33 21.57 11.72
C GLY A 212 -28.20 20.52 11.02
N GLU A 213 -28.46 20.61 9.73
CA GLU A 213 -29.24 19.63 8.94
C GLU A 213 -28.32 18.62 8.20
N TYR A 214 -27.07 18.99 7.88
CA TYR A 214 -26.06 18.08 7.31
C TYR A 214 -25.34 17.20 8.33
N ASP A 215 -25.36 17.64 9.59
CA ASP A 215 -24.66 16.99 10.71
C ASP A 215 -25.53 15.92 11.41
N GLU A 216 -26.83 15.82 11.09
CA GLU A 216 -27.73 14.88 11.79
C GLU A 216 -27.45 13.41 11.46
N ASN A 217 -26.87 13.14 10.30
CA ASN A 217 -26.64 11.78 9.79
C ASN A 217 -25.16 11.37 9.80
N ARG A 218 -24.30 12.18 10.42
CA ARG A 218 -22.87 11.89 10.58
C ARG A 218 -22.51 11.93 12.06
N GLY A 219 -21.68 10.98 12.49
CA GLY A 219 -21.27 10.90 13.89
C GLY A 219 -20.34 12.06 14.25
N GLU A 220 -20.40 12.53 15.51
CA GLU A 220 -19.53 13.60 16.04
C GLU A 220 -18.02 13.26 16.01
N GLY A 221 -17.64 12.05 15.59
CA GLY A 221 -16.26 11.56 15.51
C GLY A 221 -15.63 11.80 14.13
N SER A 222 -14.41 12.34 14.11
CA SER A 222 -13.61 12.58 12.90
C SER A 222 -13.05 11.32 12.24
N GLY A 223 -13.31 10.13 12.79
CA GLY A 223 -12.83 8.86 12.27
C GLY A 223 -13.22 7.64 13.11
N ASP A 224 -12.93 6.46 12.59
CA ASP A 224 -13.14 5.15 13.23
C ASP A 224 -11.85 4.33 13.18
N THR A 225 -11.74 3.31 14.03
CA THR A 225 -10.57 2.44 14.08
C THR A 225 -10.95 0.98 13.89
N LYS A 226 -10.17 0.29 13.06
CA LYS A 226 -10.30 -1.15 12.81
C LYS A 226 -9.04 -1.85 13.27
N SER A 227 -9.17 -3.00 13.89
CA SER A 227 -8.03 -3.85 14.25
C SER A 227 -8.29 -5.27 13.76
N VAL A 228 -7.27 -5.85 13.12
CA VAL A 228 -7.33 -7.20 12.55
C VAL A 228 -6.18 -8.00 13.12
N VAL A 229 -6.45 -9.26 13.48
CA VAL A 229 -5.42 -10.22 13.90
C VAL A 229 -5.66 -11.50 13.12
N ASP A 230 -4.62 -11.95 12.43
CA ASP A 230 -4.65 -13.15 11.59
C ASP A 230 -3.56 -14.14 12.02
N GLY A 231 -3.83 -15.41 11.78
CA GLY A 231 -2.89 -16.49 12.03
C GLY A 231 -2.93 -17.52 10.91
N VAL A 232 -1.78 -18.07 10.55
CA VAL A 232 -1.65 -19.10 9.51
C VAL A 232 -0.74 -20.23 10.01
N ILE A 233 -1.15 -21.47 9.73
CA ILE A 233 -0.37 -22.68 9.99
C ILE A 233 -0.22 -23.41 8.68
N GLY A 234 1.01 -23.78 8.34
CA GLY A 234 1.32 -24.48 7.11
C GLY A 234 2.11 -25.75 7.36
N LEU A 235 1.82 -26.77 6.55
CA LEU A 235 2.58 -28.00 6.47
C LEU A 235 2.89 -28.26 4.99
N THR A 236 4.16 -28.44 4.66
CA THR A 236 4.60 -28.90 3.35
C THR A 236 5.36 -30.21 3.50
N GLN A 237 4.99 -31.22 2.72
CA GLN A 237 5.63 -32.53 2.69
C GLN A 237 6.03 -32.86 1.26
N VAL A 238 7.33 -33.04 1.02
CA VAL A 238 7.81 -33.70 -0.18
C VAL A 238 7.66 -35.21 0.05
N VAL A 239 6.88 -35.86 -0.80
CA VAL A 239 6.63 -37.31 -0.69
C VAL A 239 7.62 -38.08 -1.57
N ASN A 240 7.86 -37.59 -2.78
CA ASN A 240 8.81 -38.14 -3.74
C ASN A 240 9.27 -37.03 -4.72
N ARG A 241 10.05 -37.40 -5.74
CA ARG A 241 10.62 -36.44 -6.72
C ARG A 241 9.58 -35.67 -7.55
N THR A 242 8.34 -36.15 -7.61
CA THR A 242 7.27 -35.58 -8.45
C THR A 242 6.03 -35.18 -7.66
N THR A 243 6.03 -35.37 -6.34
CA THR A 243 4.85 -35.17 -5.48
C THR A 243 5.20 -34.35 -4.25
N LEU A 244 4.49 -33.24 -4.09
CA LEU A 244 4.54 -32.37 -2.93
C LEU A 244 3.11 -32.14 -2.44
N ILE A 245 2.90 -32.32 -1.14
CA ILE A 245 1.64 -32.02 -0.45
C ILE A 245 1.85 -30.72 0.33
N ARG A 246 0.92 -29.78 0.19
CA ARG A 246 0.93 -28.51 0.93
C ARG A 246 -0.44 -28.25 1.53
N PHE A 247 -0.44 -27.87 2.80
CA PHE A 247 -1.59 -27.39 3.56
C PHE A 247 -1.24 -26.00 4.11
N ASN A 248 -2.18 -25.06 4.02
CA ASN A 248 -2.07 -23.70 4.54
C ASN A 248 -3.46 -23.10 4.78
#